data_AF-A0A5C9BN84-F1
#
_entry.id   AF-A0A5C9BN84-F1
#
_cell.length_a   1.000
_cell.length_b   1.000
_cell.length_c   1.000
_cell.angle_alpha   90.00
_cell.angle_beta   90.00
_cell.angle_gamma   90.00
#
_symmetry.space_group_name_H-M   'P 1'
#
loop_
_entity.id
_entity.type
_entity.pdbx_description
1 polymer ?
#
loop_
_entity_poly.entity_id
_entity_poly.type
_entity_poly.pdbx_seq_one_letter_code
_entity_poly.pdbx_strand_id
1 'polypeptide(L)'
;MRISTSTLYDANAAALTQLQSKLLHTQQQITSGRRILSPADDPANAARALEISQADATNTQYAANRNEAIRSLSLSEEVLNSVTSLLQDVKTAAVGAGSGIASASDKRSLAADLRGRMDELLGLANSTDGIGNYLFSGFQGKVLPFANGASGVQYMADDGQRLIQAGSARQMIVSDSGSDIFMRIKNGNGTFIAAPASGPVTLSGSAAIAPDGVTVTIAAPASTSTLVVGATLTGGGFPAGTTVQSIVNATTFVASQAGTPIASPPGTALQAGAGNTGSGIVSQGVVTSSAAITGHNYQVTFSVAAGAITYGVTDTTTGTALSAGNPYIVGQAIGFDGMQFNIVGTPANGDAFSISPSTNESVFQTIANLIAALGSNGTPTQFTNSLNKALNGLDRDLENVLTVRASLGSRLQELDALQNTGEDLGLQFKQSLSQLQDVDYNKAITDLTRQQANLQAAQKSYQLVSDLSLFNYL
;
A
#
# COMPACT_ATOMS: atom_id res chain seq x y z
N MET A 1 84.98 -10.73 -47.09
CA MET A 1 83.66 -10.23 -46.61
C MET A 1 82.96 -11.33 -45.81
N ARG A 2 83.16 -11.44 -44.48
CA ARG A 2 82.68 -12.63 -43.73
C ARG A 2 82.04 -12.43 -42.34
N ILE A 3 81.92 -11.21 -41.82
CA ILE A 3 81.09 -10.93 -40.63
C ILE A 3 80.34 -9.59 -40.82
N SER A 4 81.07 -8.49 -41.03
CA SER A 4 80.49 -7.13 -41.15
C SER A 4 79.40 -6.98 -42.23
N THR A 5 79.52 -7.67 -43.37
CA THR A 5 78.54 -7.59 -44.46
C THR A 5 77.25 -8.36 -44.18
N SER A 6 77.29 -9.52 -43.51
CA SER A 6 76.05 -10.23 -43.14
C SER A 6 75.31 -9.47 -42.05
N THR A 7 76.01 -9.00 -41.02
CA THR A 7 75.40 -8.19 -39.95
C THR A 7 74.72 -6.92 -40.47
N LEU A 8 75.25 -6.31 -41.54
CA LEU A 8 74.68 -5.11 -42.15
C LEU A 8 73.46 -5.44 -43.03
N TYR A 9 73.46 -6.61 -43.68
CA TYR A 9 72.30 -7.12 -44.42
C TYR A 9 71.16 -7.53 -43.47
N ASP A 10 71.49 -8.27 -42.41
CA ASP A 10 70.55 -8.71 -41.37
C ASP A 10 69.94 -7.51 -40.62
N ALA A 11 70.75 -6.48 -40.31
CA ALA A 11 70.26 -5.24 -39.70
C ALA A 11 69.27 -4.48 -40.61
N ASN A 12 69.54 -4.40 -41.91
CA ASN A 12 68.60 -3.77 -42.87
C ASN A 12 67.34 -4.61 -43.07
N ALA A 13 67.45 -5.95 -43.13
CA ALA A 13 66.30 -6.85 -43.23
C ALA A 13 65.41 -6.75 -41.97
N ALA A 14 66.01 -6.71 -40.77
CA ALA A 14 65.29 -6.46 -39.52
C ALA A 14 64.62 -5.08 -39.51
N ALA A 15 65.28 -4.03 -40.00
CA ALA A 15 64.70 -2.70 -40.13
C ALA A 15 63.50 -2.66 -41.11
N LEU A 16 63.58 -3.36 -42.25
CA LEU A 16 62.45 -3.49 -43.19
C LEU A 16 61.26 -4.21 -42.56
N THR A 17 61.49 -5.32 -41.85
CA THR A 17 60.44 -6.05 -41.12
C THR A 17 59.80 -5.17 -40.03
N GLN A 18 60.59 -4.39 -39.29
CA GLN A 18 60.07 -3.42 -38.32
C GLN A 18 59.24 -2.31 -38.96
N LEU A 19 59.64 -1.79 -40.12
CA LEU A 19 58.89 -0.77 -40.85
C LEU A 19 57.56 -1.31 -41.39
N GLN A 20 57.55 -2.54 -41.94
CA GLN A 20 56.32 -3.21 -42.36
C GLN A 20 55.38 -3.47 -41.17
N SER A 21 55.92 -3.94 -40.04
CA SER A 21 55.14 -4.17 -38.82
C SER A 21 54.49 -2.88 -38.29
N LYS A 22 55.24 -1.76 -38.25
CA LYS A 22 54.69 -0.45 -37.85
C LYS A 22 53.59 0.03 -38.79
N LEU A 23 53.78 -0.11 -40.10
CA LEU A 23 52.80 0.27 -41.12
C LEU A 23 51.51 -0.54 -40.97
N LEU A 24 51.62 -1.86 -40.79
CA LEU A 24 50.47 -2.73 -40.55
C LEU A 24 49.75 -2.36 -39.24
N HIS A 25 50.48 -2.05 -38.17
CA HIS A 25 49.91 -1.62 -36.89
C HIS A 25 49.14 -0.30 -37.02
N THR A 26 49.74 0.73 -37.63
CA THR A 26 49.06 2.00 -37.88
C THR A 26 47.86 1.84 -38.82
N GLN A 27 47.94 0.94 -39.81
CA GLN A 27 46.79 0.58 -40.65
C GLN A 27 45.67 -0.09 -39.84
N GLN A 28 45.98 -0.99 -38.92
CA GLN A 28 45.01 -1.63 -38.01
C GLN A 28 44.40 -0.64 -37.01
N GLN A 29 45.17 0.35 -36.52
CA GLN A 29 44.65 1.43 -35.69
C GLN A 29 43.62 2.27 -36.45
N ILE A 30 43.90 2.59 -37.72
CA ILE A 30 42.97 3.33 -38.59
C ILE A 30 41.72 2.51 -38.93
N THR A 31 41.84 1.21 -39.24
CA THR A 31 40.67 0.39 -39.62
C THR A 31 39.78 -0.01 -38.45
N SER A 32 40.35 -0.16 -37.25
CA SER A 32 39.58 -0.46 -36.02
C SER A 32 39.07 0.79 -35.28
N GLY A 33 39.57 1.97 -35.66
CA GLY A 33 39.33 3.23 -34.96
C GLY A 33 40.01 3.34 -33.58
N ARG A 34 40.78 2.33 -33.15
CA ARG A 34 41.41 2.30 -31.83
C ARG A 34 42.90 2.55 -31.87
N ARG A 35 43.37 3.45 -31.01
CA ARG A 35 44.78 3.72 -30.68
C ARG A 35 45.45 2.52 -30.00
N ILE A 36 44.72 1.82 -29.12
CA ILE A 36 45.22 0.64 -28.39
C ILE A 36 44.54 -0.59 -28.99
N LEU A 37 45.32 -1.46 -29.65
CA LEU A 37 44.80 -2.71 -30.23
C LEU A 37 45.00 -3.89 -29.29
N SER A 38 46.11 -3.89 -28.57
CA SER A 38 46.49 -4.88 -27.58
C SER A 38 46.95 -4.22 -26.28
N PRO A 39 46.84 -4.89 -25.12
CA PRO A 39 47.41 -4.39 -23.86
C PRO A 39 48.94 -4.21 -23.89
N ALA A 40 49.63 -4.78 -24.90
CA ALA A 40 51.06 -4.59 -25.08
C ALA A 40 51.43 -3.23 -25.71
N ASP A 41 50.47 -2.54 -26.36
CA ASP A 41 50.70 -1.23 -26.99
C ASP A 41 50.85 -0.12 -25.95
N ASP A 42 50.00 -0.16 -24.90
CA ASP A 42 50.01 0.77 -23.77
C ASP A 42 49.35 0.09 -22.54
N PRO A 43 50.11 -0.64 -21.72
CA PRO A 43 49.54 -1.39 -20.60
C PRO A 43 48.92 -0.49 -19.51
N ALA A 44 49.39 0.75 -19.36
CA ALA A 44 48.90 1.67 -18.35
C ALA A 44 47.53 2.26 -18.73
N ASN A 45 47.36 2.70 -19.98
CA ASN A 45 46.07 3.18 -20.46
C ASN A 45 45.10 2.01 -20.73
N ALA A 46 45.58 0.82 -21.08
CA ALA A 46 44.73 -0.38 -21.16
C ALA A 46 44.12 -0.76 -19.80
N ALA A 47 44.90 -0.71 -18.72
CA ALA A 47 44.40 -0.97 -17.35
C ALA A 47 43.33 0.05 -16.94
N ARG A 48 43.59 1.36 -17.11
CA ARG A 48 42.62 2.43 -16.81
C ARG A 48 41.34 2.32 -17.63
N ALA A 49 41.46 2.00 -18.92
CA ALA A 49 40.28 1.83 -19.77
C ALA A 49 39.44 0.60 -19.35
N LEU A 50 40.07 -0.47 -18.85
CA LEU A 50 39.36 -1.60 -18.26
C LEU A 50 38.61 -1.21 -16.98
N GLU A 51 39.23 -0.45 -16.08
CA GLU A 51 38.59 0.06 -14.86
C GLU A 51 37.35 0.92 -15.18
N ILE A 52 37.49 1.86 -16.12
CA ILE A 52 36.38 2.73 -16.57
C ILE A 52 35.28 1.91 -17.25
N SER A 53 35.64 0.92 -18.07
CA SER A 53 34.66 0.04 -18.73
C SER A 53 33.87 -0.82 -17.73
N GLN A 54 34.50 -1.30 -16.65
CA GLN A 54 33.80 -2.00 -15.56
C GLN A 54 32.87 -1.07 -14.78
N ALA A 55 33.29 0.19 -14.55
CA ALA A 55 32.45 1.20 -13.92
C ALA A 55 31.23 1.56 -14.79
N ASP A 56 31.39 1.69 -16.11
CA ASP A 56 30.30 1.96 -17.05
C ASP A 56 29.32 0.79 -17.18
N ALA A 57 29.82 -0.45 -17.20
CA ALA A 57 28.98 -1.64 -17.16
C ALA A 57 28.16 -1.71 -15.86
N THR A 58 28.77 -1.35 -14.73
CA THR A 58 28.09 -1.30 -13.42
C THR A 58 27.03 -0.19 -13.38
N ASN A 59 27.34 0.99 -13.92
CA ASN A 59 26.38 2.08 -14.05
C ASN A 59 25.21 1.74 -15.00
N THR A 60 25.49 1.03 -16.08
CA THR A 60 24.47 0.50 -17.02
C THR A 60 23.54 -0.49 -16.33
N GLN A 61 24.07 -1.37 -15.46
CA GLN A 61 23.24 -2.25 -14.63
C GLN A 61 22.36 -1.45 -13.65
N TYR A 62 22.88 -0.39 -13.03
CA TYR A 62 22.07 0.49 -12.19
C TYR A 62 21.00 1.25 -12.99
N ALA A 63 21.25 1.62 -14.25
CA ALA A 63 20.23 2.22 -15.12
C ALA A 63 19.10 1.23 -15.44
N ALA A 64 19.43 -0.03 -15.78
CA ALA A 64 18.42 -1.08 -15.97
C ALA A 64 17.58 -1.31 -14.69
N ASN A 65 18.24 -1.34 -13.53
CA ASN A 65 17.60 -1.47 -12.23
C ASN A 65 16.66 -0.28 -11.92
N ARG A 66 17.09 0.96 -12.19
CA ARG A 66 16.25 2.16 -11.99
C ARG A 66 15.04 2.16 -12.91
N ASN A 67 15.19 1.77 -14.17
CA ASN A 67 14.06 1.67 -15.11
C ASN A 67 13.00 0.66 -14.64
N GLU A 68 13.40 -0.50 -14.11
CA GLU A 68 12.45 -1.46 -13.54
C GLU A 68 11.80 -0.93 -12.25
N ALA A 69 12.55 -0.22 -11.40
CA ALA A 69 12.01 0.46 -10.22
C ALA A 69 10.96 1.52 -10.60
N ILE A 70 11.26 2.38 -11.58
CA ILE A 70 10.34 3.41 -12.11
C ILE A 70 9.08 2.75 -12.66
N ARG A 71 9.22 1.66 -13.42
CA ARG A 71 8.09 0.90 -13.98
C ARG A 71 7.19 0.29 -12.90
N SER A 72 7.77 -0.38 -11.90
CA SER A 72 7.05 -0.98 -10.78
C SER A 72 6.30 0.08 -9.95
N LEU A 73 6.96 1.19 -9.63
CA LEU A 73 6.35 2.28 -8.86
C LEU A 73 5.28 3.05 -9.64
N SER A 74 5.49 3.29 -10.94
CA SER A 74 4.49 3.94 -11.81
C SER A 74 3.20 3.13 -11.91
N LEU A 75 3.31 1.81 -12.05
CA LEU A 75 2.14 0.93 -12.09
C LEU A 75 1.41 0.87 -10.73
N SER A 76 2.15 0.89 -9.62
CA SER A 76 1.56 1.02 -8.28
C SER A 76 0.79 2.35 -8.14
N GLU A 77 1.37 3.46 -8.59
CA GLU A 77 0.73 4.79 -8.57
C GLU A 77 -0.53 4.85 -9.45
N GLU A 78 -0.53 4.22 -10.63
CA GLU A 78 -1.71 4.13 -11.51
C GLU A 78 -2.87 3.37 -10.83
N VAL A 79 -2.57 2.26 -10.17
CA VAL A 79 -3.57 1.48 -9.42
C VAL A 79 -4.07 2.26 -8.20
N LEU A 80 -3.18 2.90 -7.43
CA LEU A 80 -3.58 3.73 -6.29
C LEU A 80 -4.37 4.99 -6.71
N ASN A 81 -4.12 5.53 -7.90
CA ASN A 81 -4.92 6.60 -8.48
C ASN A 81 -6.34 6.11 -8.83
N SER A 82 -6.46 4.89 -9.34
CA SER A 82 -7.77 4.24 -9.59
C SER A 82 -8.52 3.99 -8.27
N VAL A 83 -7.84 3.50 -7.23
CA VAL A 83 -8.40 3.37 -5.86
C VAL A 83 -8.83 4.73 -5.31
N THR A 84 -8.04 5.80 -5.51
CA THR A 84 -8.38 7.16 -5.06
C THR A 84 -9.70 7.62 -5.67
N SER A 85 -9.87 7.46 -7.00
CA SER A 85 -11.10 7.81 -7.71
C SER A 85 -12.31 6.99 -7.22
N LEU A 86 -12.12 5.67 -7.04
CA LEU A 86 -13.16 4.77 -6.54
C LEU A 86 -13.65 5.17 -5.13
N LEU A 87 -12.74 5.55 -4.23
CA LEU A 87 -13.11 6.01 -2.89
C LEU A 87 -13.81 7.38 -2.91
N GLN A 88 -13.43 8.29 -3.81
CA GLN A 88 -14.13 9.57 -4.01
C GLN A 88 -15.55 9.37 -4.55
N ASP A 89 -15.76 8.43 -5.47
CA ASP A 89 -17.08 8.02 -5.96
C ASP A 89 -17.94 7.44 -4.82
N VAL A 90 -17.40 6.48 -4.07
CA VAL A 90 -18.09 5.85 -2.92
C VAL A 90 -18.48 6.91 -1.89
N LYS A 91 -17.58 7.85 -1.57
CA LYS A 91 -17.86 9.00 -0.68
C LYS A 91 -18.97 9.88 -1.25
N THR A 92 -18.93 10.21 -2.54
CA THR A 92 -19.95 11.05 -3.21
C THR A 92 -21.33 10.40 -3.14
N ALA A 93 -21.41 9.10 -3.41
CA ALA A 93 -22.65 8.33 -3.33
C ALA A 93 -23.17 8.21 -1.88
N ALA A 94 -22.27 8.02 -0.91
CA ALA A 94 -22.60 8.01 0.52
C ALA A 94 -23.16 9.35 1.01
N VAL A 95 -22.56 10.47 0.62
CA VAL A 95 -23.06 11.83 0.92
C VAL A 95 -24.45 12.04 0.29
N GLY A 96 -24.66 11.58 -0.95
CA GLY A 96 -25.97 11.60 -1.60
C GLY A 96 -27.05 10.86 -0.80
N ALA A 97 -26.74 9.69 -0.26
CA ALA A 97 -27.66 8.91 0.60
C ALA A 97 -27.94 9.57 1.97
N GLY A 98 -27.04 10.44 2.44
CA GLY A 98 -27.20 11.23 3.66
C GLY A 98 -28.21 12.37 3.57
N SER A 99 -28.64 12.76 2.36
CA SER A 99 -29.50 13.93 2.08
C SER A 99 -30.92 13.89 2.66
N GLY A 100 -31.28 12.86 3.44
CA GLY A 100 -32.57 12.73 4.13
C GLY A 100 -33.79 12.40 3.23
N ILE A 101 -33.66 12.59 1.91
CA ILE A 101 -34.74 12.40 0.92
C ILE A 101 -34.72 10.97 0.33
N ALA A 102 -33.59 10.26 0.39
CA ALA A 102 -33.42 8.93 -0.19
C ALA A 102 -34.36 7.87 0.43
N SER A 103 -35.15 7.20 -0.42
CA SER A 103 -36.10 6.18 0.02
C SER A 103 -35.40 4.87 0.41
N ALA A 104 -36.11 3.99 1.11
CA ALA A 104 -35.63 2.64 1.41
C ALA A 104 -35.38 1.78 0.14
N SER A 105 -35.96 2.14 -1.01
CA SER A 105 -35.62 1.50 -2.29
C SER A 105 -34.28 2.00 -2.81
N ASP A 106 -34.08 3.33 -2.83
CA ASP A 106 -32.86 3.96 -3.34
C ASP A 106 -31.63 3.53 -2.53
N LYS A 107 -31.75 3.46 -1.20
CA LYS A 107 -30.69 2.96 -0.32
C LYS A 107 -30.31 1.50 -0.59
N ARG A 108 -31.26 0.64 -0.97
CA ARG A 108 -30.98 -0.76 -1.36
C ARG A 108 -30.30 -0.84 -2.72
N SER A 109 -30.71 -0.04 -3.69
CA SER A 109 -30.06 0.07 -5.00
C SER A 109 -28.62 0.57 -4.86
N LEU A 110 -28.39 1.62 -4.06
CA LEU A 110 -27.04 2.10 -3.76
C LEU A 110 -26.21 1.05 -3.01
N ALA A 111 -26.79 0.35 -2.04
CA ALA A 111 -26.08 -0.74 -1.36
C ALA A 111 -25.69 -1.88 -2.33
N ALA A 112 -26.38 -2.06 -3.46
CA ALA A 112 -25.99 -3.00 -4.51
C ALA A 112 -24.83 -2.43 -5.37
N ASP A 113 -24.89 -1.15 -5.78
CA ASP A 113 -23.80 -0.47 -6.48
C ASP A 113 -22.48 -0.50 -5.67
N LEU A 114 -22.56 -0.17 -4.38
CA LEU A 114 -21.40 -0.20 -3.48
C LEU A 114 -20.80 -1.59 -3.29
N ARG A 115 -21.56 -2.68 -3.46
CA ARG A 115 -20.98 -4.05 -3.48
C ARG A 115 -20.15 -4.25 -4.74
N GLY A 116 -20.65 -3.84 -5.91
CA GLY A 116 -19.87 -3.87 -7.15
C GLY A 116 -18.57 -3.05 -7.04
N ARG A 117 -18.63 -1.88 -6.41
CA ARG A 117 -17.43 -1.05 -6.11
C ARG A 117 -16.49 -1.69 -5.07
N MET A 118 -17.02 -2.48 -4.14
CA MET A 118 -16.20 -3.26 -3.20
C MET A 118 -15.46 -4.41 -3.91
N ASP A 119 -16.13 -5.07 -4.86
CA ASP A 119 -15.52 -6.10 -5.71
C ASP A 119 -14.47 -5.49 -6.67
N GLU A 120 -14.73 -4.29 -7.20
CA GLU A 120 -13.75 -3.50 -7.98
C GLU A 120 -12.52 -3.14 -7.15
N LEU A 121 -12.70 -2.65 -5.92
CA LEU A 121 -11.59 -2.39 -4.99
C LEU A 121 -10.79 -3.64 -4.69
N LEU A 122 -11.45 -4.79 -4.52
CA LEU A 122 -10.79 -6.09 -4.32
C LEU A 122 -10.00 -6.53 -5.56
N GLY A 123 -10.48 -6.21 -6.76
CA GLY A 123 -9.73 -6.37 -8.00
C GLY A 123 -8.48 -5.48 -8.05
N LEU A 124 -8.62 -4.18 -7.75
CA LEU A 124 -7.51 -3.22 -7.73
C LEU A 124 -6.45 -3.61 -6.69
N ALA A 125 -6.85 -4.02 -5.48
CA ALA A 125 -5.95 -4.49 -4.43
C ALA A 125 -5.24 -5.81 -4.78
N ASN A 126 -5.77 -6.57 -5.75
CA ASN A 126 -5.16 -7.77 -6.33
C ASN A 126 -4.55 -7.52 -7.73
N SER A 127 -4.17 -6.28 -8.05
CA SER A 127 -3.50 -5.95 -9.32
C SER A 127 -2.12 -6.62 -9.44
N THR A 128 -1.70 -6.89 -10.68
CA THR A 128 -0.43 -7.57 -11.01
C THR A 128 0.47 -6.73 -11.90
N ASP A 129 1.77 -7.04 -11.91
CA ASP A 129 2.81 -6.43 -12.75
C ASP A 129 2.77 -6.82 -14.24
N GLY A 130 1.77 -7.61 -14.66
CA GLY A 130 1.65 -8.16 -16.02
C GLY A 130 2.59 -9.35 -16.32
N ILE A 131 3.51 -9.69 -15.42
CA ILE A 131 4.40 -10.86 -15.48
C ILE A 131 3.90 -11.98 -14.54
N GLY A 132 2.93 -11.65 -13.67
CA GLY A 132 2.21 -12.59 -12.81
C GLY A 132 2.56 -12.44 -11.32
N ASN A 133 3.21 -11.34 -10.93
CA ASN A 133 3.38 -10.99 -9.51
C ASN A 133 2.36 -9.93 -9.11
N TYR A 134 1.75 -10.09 -7.93
CA TYR A 134 0.86 -9.11 -7.32
C TYR A 134 1.65 -7.92 -6.77
N LEU A 135 1.18 -6.71 -7.05
CA LEU A 135 1.88 -5.48 -6.68
C LEU A 135 2.03 -5.34 -5.16
N PHE A 136 0.95 -5.64 -4.43
CA PHE A 136 0.79 -5.38 -2.98
C PHE A 136 0.99 -6.62 -2.10
N SER A 137 1.73 -7.63 -2.56
CA SER A 137 1.96 -8.93 -1.87
C SER A 137 3.31 -9.04 -1.15
N GLY A 138 4.03 -7.93 -0.99
CA GLY A 138 5.33 -7.89 -0.34
C GLY A 138 6.42 -8.71 -1.04
N PHE A 139 7.09 -9.61 -0.32
CA PHE A 139 8.04 -10.56 -0.93
C PHE A 139 7.33 -11.74 -1.62
N GLN A 140 6.14 -12.13 -1.17
CA GLN A 140 5.33 -13.21 -1.75
C GLN A 140 4.61 -12.81 -3.05
N GLY A 141 5.37 -12.39 -4.06
CA GLY A 141 4.87 -11.93 -5.36
C GLY A 141 3.77 -12.79 -6.01
N LYS A 142 3.78 -14.12 -5.80
CA LYS A 142 2.82 -15.06 -6.42
C LYS A 142 1.61 -15.41 -5.55
N VAL A 143 1.52 -14.89 -4.33
CA VAL A 143 0.37 -15.13 -3.43
C VAL A 143 -0.65 -14.03 -3.66
N LEU A 144 -1.91 -14.41 -3.89
CA LEU A 144 -3.05 -13.50 -3.96
C LEU A 144 -3.14 -12.70 -2.64
N PRO A 145 -2.89 -11.37 -2.63
CA PRO A 145 -2.78 -10.64 -1.38
C PRO A 145 -4.10 -10.50 -0.64
N PHE A 146 -5.25 -10.40 -1.32
CA PHE A 146 -6.56 -10.21 -0.68
C PHE A 146 -7.59 -11.25 -1.10
N ALA A 147 -8.22 -11.89 -0.11
CA ALA A 147 -9.29 -12.86 -0.32
C ALA A 147 -10.45 -12.65 0.67
N ASN A 148 -11.65 -13.09 0.28
CA ASN A 148 -12.82 -13.08 1.15
C ASN A 148 -12.74 -14.21 2.20
N GLY A 149 -12.63 -13.85 3.47
CA GLY A 149 -12.69 -14.75 4.62
C GLY A 149 -14.03 -14.68 5.37
N ALA A 150 -14.15 -15.48 6.44
CA ALA A 150 -15.38 -15.58 7.24
C ALA A 150 -15.78 -14.27 7.96
N SER A 151 -14.84 -13.32 8.11
CA SER A 151 -15.04 -12.03 8.78
C SER A 151 -14.83 -10.84 7.82
N GLY A 152 -15.00 -11.05 6.51
CA GLY A 152 -14.70 -10.05 5.47
C GLY A 152 -13.35 -10.29 4.78
N VAL A 153 -12.86 -9.28 4.05
CA VAL A 153 -11.60 -9.38 3.30
C VAL A 153 -10.40 -9.50 4.24
N GLN A 154 -9.51 -10.46 3.95
CA GLN A 154 -8.29 -10.74 4.71
C GLN A 154 -7.05 -10.59 3.82
N TYR A 155 -5.96 -10.12 4.42
CA TYR A 155 -4.64 -10.08 3.78
C TYR A 155 -3.91 -11.41 3.99
N MET A 156 -3.42 -12.01 2.90
CA MET A 156 -2.83 -13.36 2.88
C MET A 156 -1.32 -13.38 2.58
N ALA A 157 -0.71 -12.24 2.26
CA ALA A 157 0.71 -12.11 1.92
C ALA A 157 1.53 -11.53 3.09
N ASP A 158 2.80 -11.17 2.84
CA ASP A 158 3.69 -10.56 3.85
C ASP A 158 3.86 -9.04 3.68
N ASP A 159 4.40 -8.40 4.70
CA ASP A 159 4.68 -6.96 4.75
C ASP A 159 6.05 -6.57 4.17
N GLY A 160 6.65 -7.46 3.38
CA GLY A 160 7.97 -7.27 2.81
C GLY A 160 8.08 -6.10 1.86
N GLN A 161 9.22 -5.44 1.87
CA GLN A 161 9.55 -4.37 0.93
C GLN A 161 10.67 -4.83 0.01
N ARG A 162 10.39 -4.95 -1.29
CA ARG A 162 11.39 -5.28 -2.30
C ARG A 162 12.33 -4.09 -2.48
N LEU A 163 13.63 -4.32 -2.37
CA LEU A 163 14.67 -3.30 -2.60
C LEU A 163 15.39 -3.57 -3.92
N ILE A 164 15.62 -2.52 -4.69
CA ILE A 164 16.44 -2.55 -5.91
C ILE A 164 17.66 -1.64 -5.74
N GLN A 165 18.83 -2.13 -6.15
CA GLN A 165 20.08 -1.37 -6.13
C GLN A 165 20.08 -0.33 -7.27
N ALA A 166 19.82 0.94 -6.94
CA ALA A 166 19.69 2.06 -7.89
C ALA A 166 21.01 2.82 -8.12
N GLY A 167 22.03 2.57 -7.31
CA GLY A 167 23.38 3.13 -7.43
C GLY A 167 24.38 2.39 -6.55
N SER A 168 25.65 2.80 -6.54
CA SER A 168 26.74 2.13 -5.82
C SER A 168 26.47 1.93 -4.32
N ALA A 169 25.85 2.91 -3.67
CA ALA A 169 25.49 2.89 -2.25
C ALA A 169 23.99 3.14 -1.98
N ARG A 170 23.13 3.15 -3.01
CA ARG A 170 21.70 3.47 -2.88
C ARG A 170 20.81 2.30 -3.26
N GLN A 171 19.95 1.91 -2.34
CA GLN A 171 18.84 0.99 -2.54
C GLN A 171 17.53 1.75 -2.47
N MET A 172 16.59 1.40 -3.36
CA MET A 172 15.26 1.99 -3.46
C MET A 172 14.20 0.94 -3.17
N ILE A 173 13.18 1.32 -2.40
CA ILE A 173 12.02 0.48 -2.13
C ILE A 173 11.08 0.55 -3.33
N VAL A 174 10.76 -0.61 -3.92
CA VAL A 174 9.96 -0.72 -5.17
C VAL A 174 8.61 -1.43 -4.99
N SER A 175 8.22 -1.69 -3.73
CA SER A 175 6.91 -2.23 -3.36
C SER A 175 6.48 -1.74 -1.98
N ASP A 176 5.19 -1.59 -1.78
CA ASP A 176 4.57 -1.30 -0.49
C ASP A 176 3.59 -2.43 -0.12
N SER A 177 3.43 -2.71 1.18
CA SER A 177 2.56 -3.80 1.64
C SER A 177 1.09 -3.45 1.45
N GLY A 178 0.30 -4.41 0.95
CA GLY A 178 -1.15 -4.27 0.93
C GLY A 178 -1.75 -4.10 2.32
N SER A 179 -1.14 -4.64 3.38
CA SER A 179 -1.64 -4.46 4.74
C SER A 179 -1.61 -2.99 5.18
N ASP A 180 -0.55 -2.27 4.85
CA ASP A 180 -0.36 -0.87 5.23
C ASP A 180 -1.25 0.07 4.38
N ILE A 181 -1.50 -0.29 3.11
CA ILE A 181 -2.36 0.48 2.20
C ILE A 181 -3.86 0.26 2.51
N PHE A 182 -4.29 -0.98 2.75
CA PHE A 182 -5.70 -1.35 2.73
C PHE A 182 -6.26 -1.90 4.06
N MET A 183 -5.42 -2.29 5.04
CA MET A 183 -5.87 -2.99 6.26
C MET A 183 -5.57 -2.26 7.57
N ARG A 184 -4.51 -1.43 7.62
CA ARG A 184 -3.98 -0.83 8.86
C ARG A 184 -4.38 0.63 9.06
N ILE A 185 -5.57 1.00 8.58
CA ILE A 185 -6.04 2.39 8.61
C ILE A 185 -6.70 2.65 9.96
N LYS A 186 -6.34 3.76 10.62
CA LYS A 186 -6.93 4.12 11.92
C LYS A 186 -8.32 4.70 11.74
N ASN A 187 -9.33 4.03 12.28
CA ASN A 187 -10.71 4.51 12.27
C ASN A 187 -10.94 5.67 13.28
N GLY A 188 -12.15 6.24 13.28
CA GLY A 188 -12.48 7.40 14.12
C GLY A 188 -11.74 8.65 13.66
N ASN A 189 -11.16 9.41 14.60
CA ASN A 189 -10.26 10.55 14.31
C ASN A 189 -8.77 10.16 14.28
N GLY A 190 -8.45 8.86 14.21
CA GLY A 190 -7.09 8.34 14.28
C GLY A 190 -6.59 8.04 15.70
N THR A 191 -7.18 8.66 16.73
CA THR A 191 -6.86 8.41 18.15
C THR A 191 -8.00 7.71 18.89
N PHE A 192 -9.23 8.17 18.71
CA PHE A 192 -10.44 7.56 19.26
C PHE A 192 -11.61 7.57 18.27
N ILE A 193 -12.62 6.76 18.58
CA ILE A 193 -13.91 6.68 17.90
C ILE A 193 -14.97 7.14 18.90
N ALA A 194 -15.74 8.18 18.58
CA ALA A 194 -17.00 8.48 19.25
C ALA A 194 -18.16 7.88 18.43
N ALA A 195 -19.01 7.07 19.06
CA ALA A 195 -20.14 6.41 18.40
C ALA A 195 -21.33 6.27 19.37
N PRO A 196 -22.58 6.11 18.88
CA PRO A 196 -23.67 5.62 19.71
C PRO A 196 -23.26 4.29 20.35
N ALA A 197 -23.48 4.13 21.65
CA ALA A 197 -23.21 2.87 22.31
C ALA A 197 -24.16 1.82 21.73
N SER A 198 -23.61 0.70 21.25
CA SER A 198 -24.40 -0.50 21.00
C SER A 198 -24.85 -1.04 22.36
N GLY A 199 -26.11 -0.74 22.73
CA GLY A 199 -26.72 -1.32 23.91
C GLY A 199 -26.68 -2.86 23.86
N PRO A 200 -26.69 -3.55 25.02
CA PRO A 200 -26.89 -4.99 25.03
C PRO A 200 -28.17 -5.33 24.25
N VAL A 201 -28.15 -6.40 23.45
CA VAL A 201 -29.31 -6.84 22.68
C VAL A 201 -30.45 -7.15 23.66
N THR A 202 -31.39 -6.23 23.77
CA THR A 202 -32.62 -6.42 24.52
C THR A 202 -33.47 -7.43 23.79
N LEU A 203 -33.50 -8.68 24.24
CA LEU A 203 -34.54 -9.59 23.79
C LEU A 203 -35.84 -9.26 24.49
N SER A 204 -36.88 -9.22 23.68
CA SER A 204 -38.14 -8.63 24.06
C SER A 204 -39.26 -9.57 23.62
N GLY A 205 -39.82 -10.34 24.59
CA GLY A 205 -41.25 -10.69 24.82
C GLY A 205 -41.80 -12.11 24.57
N SER A 206 -42.86 -12.30 23.75
CA SER A 206 -43.71 -13.52 23.75
C SER A 206 -43.41 -14.57 22.65
N ALA A 207 -43.61 -15.86 22.89
CA ALA A 207 -43.10 -16.90 22.00
C ALA A 207 -44.11 -17.44 20.96
N ALA A 208 -43.60 -17.67 19.74
CA ALA A 208 -44.19 -18.55 18.74
C ALA A 208 -43.24 -19.74 18.47
N ILE A 209 -43.79 -20.94 18.38
CA ILE A 209 -43.04 -22.19 18.14
C ILE A 209 -43.19 -22.57 16.66
N ALA A 210 -42.09 -22.95 16.02
CA ALA A 210 -42.10 -23.38 14.62
C ALA A 210 -42.75 -24.78 14.46
N PRO A 211 -43.16 -25.17 13.23
CA PRO A 211 -43.76 -26.49 12.97
C PRO A 211 -42.87 -27.70 13.32
N ASP A 212 -41.58 -27.48 13.55
CA ASP A 212 -40.61 -28.51 13.95
C ASP A 212 -40.69 -28.91 15.44
N GLY A 213 -41.40 -28.13 16.28
CA GLY A 213 -41.55 -28.38 17.72
C GLY A 213 -40.27 -28.19 18.56
N VAL A 214 -39.19 -27.68 17.96
CA VAL A 214 -37.87 -27.49 18.60
C VAL A 214 -37.48 -26.01 18.64
N THR A 215 -37.92 -25.25 17.64
CA THR A 215 -37.46 -23.88 17.39
C THR A 215 -38.44 -22.84 17.94
N VAL A 216 -37.95 -21.94 18.81
CA VAL A 216 -38.73 -20.85 19.42
C VAL A 216 -38.32 -19.50 18.83
N THR A 217 -39.31 -18.68 18.47
CA THR A 217 -39.15 -17.30 17.97
C THR A 217 -39.96 -16.35 18.89
N ILE A 218 -39.32 -15.40 19.59
CA ILE A 218 -39.95 -14.55 20.63
C ILE A 218 -40.69 -13.29 20.03
N ALA A 219 -41.18 -12.31 20.83
CA ALA A 219 -42.04 -11.19 20.44
C ALA A 219 -42.03 -9.82 21.13
N ALA A 220 -41.77 -8.74 20.38
CA ALA A 220 -41.34 -7.41 20.84
C ALA A 220 -42.19 -6.72 21.93
N PRO A 221 -41.56 -6.37 23.07
CA PRO A 221 -41.91 -5.21 23.87
C PRO A 221 -40.61 -4.58 24.43
N ALA A 222 -40.51 -4.34 25.74
CA ALA A 222 -39.76 -3.20 26.27
C ALA A 222 -38.96 -3.49 27.56
N SER A 223 -38.15 -4.55 27.65
CA SER A 223 -37.32 -4.78 28.86
C SER A 223 -36.02 -5.56 28.58
N THR A 224 -34.89 -5.00 29.04
CA THR A 224 -33.51 -5.43 28.81
C THR A 224 -33.13 -6.74 29.51
N SER A 225 -32.98 -7.82 28.73
CA SER A 225 -32.35 -9.08 29.17
C SER A 225 -31.51 -9.70 28.04
N THR A 226 -30.25 -10.04 28.32
CA THR A 226 -29.35 -10.77 27.42
C THR A 226 -29.61 -12.27 27.46
N LEU A 227 -29.77 -12.90 26.29
CA LEU A 227 -29.96 -14.35 26.18
C LEU A 227 -28.62 -15.08 26.14
N VAL A 228 -28.45 -16.10 26.98
CA VAL A 228 -27.29 -17.00 26.96
C VAL A 228 -27.76 -18.46 27.02
N VAL A 229 -26.97 -19.38 26.46
CA VAL A 229 -27.22 -20.82 26.60
C VAL A 229 -27.15 -21.19 28.09
N GLY A 230 -28.11 -22.00 28.55
CA GLY A 230 -28.30 -22.33 29.97
C GLY A 230 -29.13 -21.32 30.76
N ALA A 231 -29.51 -20.16 30.20
CA ALA A 231 -30.40 -19.22 30.89
C ALA A 231 -31.79 -19.83 31.15
N THR A 232 -32.33 -19.63 32.36
CA THR A 232 -33.70 -20.00 32.71
C THR A 232 -34.68 -18.93 32.21
N LEU A 233 -35.69 -19.34 31.46
CA LEU A 233 -36.73 -18.43 30.94
C LEU A 233 -37.87 -18.30 31.96
N THR A 234 -38.32 -17.07 32.20
CA THR A 234 -39.41 -16.74 33.14
C THR A 234 -40.39 -15.74 32.52
N GLY A 235 -41.69 -15.95 32.75
CA GLY A 235 -42.76 -15.15 32.14
C GLY A 235 -43.16 -15.64 30.74
N GLY A 236 -44.00 -14.86 30.03
CA GLY A 236 -44.32 -15.07 28.61
C GLY A 236 -45.05 -16.38 28.24
N GLY A 237 -45.52 -17.17 29.20
CA GLY A 237 -46.14 -18.48 28.98
C GLY A 237 -45.19 -19.67 29.05
N PHE A 238 -43.90 -19.46 29.31
CA PHE A 238 -42.95 -20.56 29.52
C PHE A 238 -43.22 -21.28 30.86
N PRO A 239 -43.27 -22.61 30.90
CA PRO A 239 -43.41 -23.36 32.15
C PRO A 239 -42.12 -23.26 32.99
N ALA A 240 -42.27 -23.31 34.32
CA ALA A 240 -41.16 -23.09 35.26
C ALA A 240 -40.01 -24.10 35.05
N GLY A 241 -38.77 -23.62 35.05
CA GLY A 241 -37.59 -24.45 34.79
C GLY A 241 -37.27 -24.69 33.30
N THR A 242 -37.86 -23.91 32.40
CA THR A 242 -37.45 -23.87 30.98
C THR A 242 -36.07 -23.24 30.84
N THR A 243 -35.18 -23.84 30.04
CA THR A 243 -33.79 -23.36 29.82
C THR A 243 -33.44 -23.30 28.33
N VAL A 244 -32.61 -22.32 27.94
CA VAL A 244 -32.08 -22.19 26.57
C VAL A 244 -31.02 -23.27 26.30
N GLN A 245 -31.19 -24.03 25.22
CA GLN A 245 -30.32 -25.15 24.83
C GLN A 245 -29.32 -24.75 23.74
N SER A 246 -29.75 -23.94 22.76
CA SER A 246 -28.88 -23.39 21.71
C SER A 246 -29.49 -22.10 21.15
N ILE A 247 -28.65 -21.18 20.66
CA ILE A 247 -29.09 -19.93 20.01
C ILE A 247 -28.76 -20.06 18.53
N VAL A 248 -29.78 -19.91 17.66
CA VAL A 248 -29.65 -20.07 16.21
C VAL A 248 -29.37 -18.73 15.54
N ASN A 249 -30.04 -17.66 15.99
CA ASN A 249 -29.79 -16.28 15.58
C ASN A 249 -30.36 -15.31 16.65
N ALA A 250 -30.35 -14.00 16.37
CA ALA A 250 -30.83 -12.96 17.28
C ALA A 250 -32.32 -13.05 17.69
N THR A 251 -33.15 -13.80 16.96
CA THR A 251 -34.58 -13.98 17.27
C THR A 251 -35.03 -15.43 17.41
N THR A 252 -34.13 -16.40 17.18
CA THR A 252 -34.43 -17.84 17.13
C THR A 252 -33.47 -18.63 18.01
N PHE A 253 -34.01 -19.50 18.87
CA PHE A 253 -33.25 -20.37 19.77
C PHE A 253 -34.07 -21.64 20.09
N VAL A 254 -33.39 -22.65 20.63
CA VAL A 254 -34.00 -23.88 21.13
C VAL A 254 -34.08 -23.81 22.66
N ALA A 255 -35.20 -24.24 23.24
CA ALA A 255 -35.38 -24.33 24.69
C ALA A 255 -36.01 -25.66 25.08
N SER A 256 -35.72 -26.13 26.30
CA SER A 256 -36.30 -27.34 26.88
C SER A 256 -36.63 -27.15 28.35
N GLN A 257 -37.61 -27.90 28.84
CA GLN A 257 -37.88 -28.06 30.26
C GLN A 257 -37.38 -29.46 30.66
N ALA A 258 -36.47 -29.54 31.63
CA ALA A 258 -35.92 -30.81 32.13
C ALA A 258 -35.40 -31.78 31.02
N GLY A 259 -34.90 -31.26 29.91
CA GLY A 259 -34.42 -32.04 28.75
C GLY A 259 -35.51 -32.42 27.72
N THR A 260 -36.78 -32.19 28.00
CA THR A 260 -37.89 -32.38 27.04
C THR A 260 -38.24 -31.10 26.27
N PRO A 261 -38.42 -31.15 24.93
CA PRO A 261 -38.97 -30.05 24.14
C PRO A 261 -40.40 -29.68 24.56
N ILE A 262 -40.78 -28.41 24.39
CA ILE A 262 -42.02 -27.83 24.92
C ILE A 262 -42.99 -27.50 23.77
N ALA A 263 -44.28 -27.85 23.90
CA ALA A 263 -45.29 -27.59 22.88
C ALA A 263 -46.44 -26.67 23.37
N SER A 264 -46.55 -25.49 22.73
CA SER A 264 -47.65 -24.48 22.65
C SER A 264 -48.48 -24.14 23.90
N PRO A 265 -48.57 -22.84 24.28
CA PRO A 265 -49.57 -21.92 23.69
C PRO A 265 -48.98 -20.65 22.99
N PRO A 266 -49.80 -19.79 22.33
CA PRO A 266 -49.32 -18.79 21.36
C PRO A 266 -49.24 -17.31 21.81
N GLY A 267 -48.35 -16.51 21.18
CA GLY A 267 -48.47 -15.03 21.07
C GLY A 267 -47.29 -14.25 20.44
N THR A 268 -47.57 -13.33 19.48
CA THR A 268 -46.76 -12.20 18.90
C THR A 268 -45.34 -12.48 18.28
N ALA A 269 -44.57 -11.49 17.69
CA ALA A 269 -43.20 -11.69 17.08
C ALA A 269 -42.07 -10.58 17.27
N LEU A 270 -40.76 -10.96 17.27
CA LEU A 270 -39.60 -10.35 18.05
C LEU A 270 -38.96 -9.09 17.45
N GLN A 271 -38.42 -8.22 18.32
CA GLN A 271 -37.44 -7.19 17.94
C GLN A 271 -36.31 -7.07 18.99
N ALA A 272 -35.08 -6.88 18.50
CA ALA A 272 -33.95 -6.46 19.30
C ALA A 272 -34.16 -5.01 19.75
N GLY A 273 -33.85 -4.71 21.02
CA GLY A 273 -33.97 -3.34 21.53
C GLY A 273 -33.15 -2.35 20.72
N ALA A 274 -33.72 -1.18 20.53
CA ALA A 274 -33.02 -0.05 19.95
C ALA A 274 -31.75 0.25 20.77
N GLY A 275 -30.70 0.70 20.07
CA GLY A 275 -29.72 1.60 20.69
C GLY A 275 -30.38 2.94 21.02
N ASN A 276 -29.62 4.04 20.96
CA ASN A 276 -30.15 5.37 21.27
C ASN A 276 -31.49 5.64 20.58
N THR A 277 -32.48 6.02 21.40
CA THR A 277 -33.88 6.25 21.03
C THR A 277 -34.17 7.72 20.81
N GLY A 278 -33.35 8.61 21.39
CA GLY A 278 -33.36 10.03 21.10
C GLY A 278 -32.71 10.36 19.75
N SER A 279 -32.74 11.65 19.41
CA SER A 279 -32.24 12.17 18.13
C SER A 279 -30.75 12.53 18.14
N GLY A 280 -30.00 12.08 19.15
CA GLY A 280 -28.58 12.41 19.35
C GLY A 280 -27.68 11.91 18.21
N ILE A 281 -27.02 12.84 17.52
CA ILE A 281 -25.99 12.56 16.51
C ILE A 281 -24.65 13.03 17.08
N VAL A 282 -23.66 12.13 17.10
CA VAL A 282 -22.30 12.42 17.61
C VAL A 282 -21.37 12.83 16.47
N SER A 283 -20.44 13.75 16.74
CA SER A 283 -19.34 14.06 15.83
C SER A 283 -18.15 13.10 16.01
N GLN A 284 -17.22 13.14 15.06
CA GLN A 284 -15.97 12.34 15.10
C GLN A 284 -15.12 12.61 16.35
N GLY A 285 -15.24 13.81 16.92
CA GLY A 285 -14.41 14.29 18.03
C GLY A 285 -13.00 14.69 17.63
N VAL A 286 -12.32 15.44 18.49
CA VAL A 286 -10.95 15.95 18.34
C VAL A 286 -10.13 15.67 19.60
N VAL A 287 -8.81 15.62 19.45
CA VAL A 287 -7.86 15.60 20.57
C VAL A 287 -7.47 17.05 20.89
N THR A 288 -7.76 17.50 22.12
CA THR A 288 -7.40 18.82 22.63
C THR A 288 -6.08 18.82 23.40
N SER A 289 -5.69 17.67 23.96
CA SER A 289 -4.39 17.47 24.61
C SER A 289 -3.93 16.02 24.45
N SER A 290 -2.95 15.78 23.59
CA SER A 290 -2.38 14.44 23.36
C SER A 290 -1.73 13.85 24.62
N ALA A 291 -1.19 14.71 25.49
CA ALA A 291 -0.56 14.29 26.75
C ALA A 291 -1.55 13.79 27.82
N ALA A 292 -2.85 14.03 27.65
CA ALA A 292 -3.90 13.58 28.57
C ALA A 292 -4.66 12.34 28.08
N ILE A 293 -4.35 11.84 26.87
CA ILE A 293 -4.98 10.63 26.31
C ILE A 293 -4.52 9.40 27.08
N THR A 294 -5.48 8.70 27.68
CA THR A 294 -5.27 7.48 28.50
C THR A 294 -5.25 6.19 27.68
N GLY A 295 -5.89 6.17 26.52
CA GLY A 295 -6.19 4.95 25.77
C GLY A 295 -7.29 4.07 26.39
N HIS A 296 -8.09 4.61 27.31
CA HIS A 296 -9.22 3.90 27.91
C HIS A 296 -10.49 3.98 27.04
N ASN A 297 -11.44 3.07 27.30
CA ASN A 297 -12.83 3.15 26.85
C ASN A 297 -13.66 3.96 27.85
N TYR A 298 -14.59 4.77 27.33
CA TYR A 298 -15.51 5.58 28.11
C TYR A 298 -16.94 5.45 27.58
N GLN A 299 -17.90 5.75 28.45
CA GLN A 299 -19.31 5.87 28.11
C GLN A 299 -19.83 7.21 28.62
N VAL A 300 -20.51 7.95 27.75
CA VAL A 300 -21.28 9.15 28.11
C VAL A 300 -22.76 8.79 28.07
N THR A 301 -23.39 8.76 29.25
CA THR A 301 -24.78 8.33 29.43
C THR A 301 -25.66 9.52 29.74
N PHE A 302 -26.77 9.64 29.02
CA PHE A 302 -27.74 10.71 29.13
C PHE A 302 -28.91 10.33 30.03
N SER A 303 -29.34 11.28 30.87
CA SER A 303 -30.44 11.12 31.81
C SER A 303 -31.38 12.32 31.71
N VAL A 304 -32.69 12.06 31.68
CA VAL A 304 -33.72 13.10 31.59
C VAL A 304 -34.56 13.08 32.86
N ALA A 305 -34.52 14.17 33.63
CA ALA A 305 -35.25 14.33 34.88
C ALA A 305 -35.98 15.67 34.88
N ALA A 306 -37.29 15.66 35.14
CA ALA A 306 -38.15 16.85 35.14
C ALA A 306 -38.03 17.76 33.88
N GLY A 307 -37.71 17.17 32.72
CA GLY A 307 -37.51 17.87 31.46
C GLY A 307 -36.09 18.43 31.23
N ALA A 308 -35.22 18.41 32.23
CA ALA A 308 -33.80 18.72 32.05
C ALA A 308 -33.02 17.48 31.57
N ILE A 309 -32.16 17.67 30.56
CA ILE A 309 -31.24 16.64 30.08
C ILE A 309 -29.88 16.86 30.73
N THR A 310 -29.32 15.81 31.31
CA THR A 310 -27.96 15.80 31.88
C THR A 310 -27.16 14.62 31.33
N TYR A 311 -25.84 14.68 31.46
CA TYR A 311 -24.94 13.58 31.11
C TYR A 311 -23.93 13.27 32.23
N GLY A 312 -23.55 11.99 32.33
CA GLY A 312 -22.39 11.54 33.10
C GLY A 312 -21.36 10.90 32.18
N VAL A 313 -20.09 10.95 32.58
CA VAL A 313 -18.96 10.33 31.89
C VAL A 313 -18.36 9.26 32.81
N THR A 314 -18.30 8.02 32.31
CA THR A 314 -17.73 6.88 33.03
C THR A 314 -16.62 6.27 32.19
N ASP A 315 -15.45 6.06 32.79
CA ASP A 315 -14.40 5.19 32.24
C ASP A 315 -14.84 3.74 32.43
N THR A 316 -15.14 3.03 31.34
CA THR A 316 -15.60 1.64 31.36
C THR A 316 -14.45 0.63 31.42
N THR A 317 -13.21 1.10 31.37
CA THR A 317 -11.98 0.30 31.55
C THR A 317 -11.65 0.15 33.04
N THR A 318 -11.77 1.24 33.80
CA THR A 318 -11.54 1.24 35.26
C THR A 318 -12.82 1.12 36.09
N GLY A 319 -13.99 1.37 35.49
CA GLY A 319 -15.27 1.46 36.21
C GLY A 319 -15.48 2.79 36.94
N THR A 320 -14.61 3.78 36.72
CA THR A 320 -14.62 5.06 37.45
C THR A 320 -15.56 6.07 36.81
N ALA A 321 -16.43 6.71 37.59
CA ALA A 321 -17.20 7.88 37.13
C ALA A 321 -16.31 9.13 37.17
N LEU A 322 -16.04 9.72 36.00
CA LEU A 322 -15.25 10.95 35.86
C LEU A 322 -16.09 12.20 36.17
N SER A 323 -17.36 12.19 35.75
CA SER A 323 -18.32 13.27 36.06
C SER A 323 -19.75 12.76 35.98
N ALA A 324 -20.68 13.44 36.65
CA ALA A 324 -22.09 13.09 36.66
C ALA A 324 -22.98 14.34 36.79
N GLY A 325 -24.18 14.30 36.20
CA GLY A 325 -25.17 15.38 36.32
C GLY A 325 -24.82 16.66 35.57
N ASN A 326 -23.87 16.63 34.63
CA ASN A 326 -23.50 17.79 33.82
C ASN A 326 -24.70 18.22 32.95
N PRO A 327 -25.05 19.51 32.86
CA PRO A 327 -26.15 19.96 31.99
C PRO A 327 -25.80 19.72 30.52
N TYR A 328 -26.70 19.07 29.77
CA TYR A 328 -26.56 18.94 28.33
C TYR A 328 -27.12 20.18 27.63
N ILE A 329 -26.30 20.78 26.77
CA ILE A 329 -26.69 21.86 25.86
C ILE A 329 -26.40 21.37 24.45
N VAL A 330 -27.39 21.45 23.55
CA VAL A 330 -27.28 20.92 22.19
C VAL A 330 -26.11 21.56 21.44
N GLY A 331 -25.25 20.73 20.86
CA GLY A 331 -24.08 21.16 20.08
C GLY A 331 -22.90 21.70 20.91
N GLN A 332 -23.06 21.91 22.23
CA GLN A 332 -21.93 22.23 23.10
C GLN A 332 -20.98 21.03 23.20
N ALA A 333 -19.71 21.36 23.40
CA ALA A 333 -18.66 20.36 23.41
C ALA A 333 -18.55 19.68 24.79
N ILE A 334 -18.56 18.35 24.77
CA ILE A 334 -18.29 17.48 25.92
C ILE A 334 -16.80 17.12 25.83
N GLY A 335 -16.03 17.40 26.89
CA GLY A 335 -14.59 17.15 26.92
C GLY A 335 -14.10 16.62 28.26
N PHE A 336 -13.18 15.66 28.20
CA PHE A 336 -12.54 14.99 29.32
C PHE A 336 -11.26 14.28 28.80
N ASP A 337 -10.27 14.07 29.65
CA ASP A 337 -9.04 13.31 29.37
C ASP A 337 -8.38 13.62 28.01
N GLY A 338 -8.25 14.91 27.69
CA GLY A 338 -7.63 15.38 26.43
C GLY A 338 -8.45 15.17 25.15
N MET A 339 -9.67 14.64 25.27
CA MET A 339 -10.61 14.42 24.19
C MET A 339 -11.76 15.43 24.25
N GLN A 340 -12.33 15.76 23.09
CA GLN A 340 -13.51 16.61 22.99
C GLN A 340 -14.37 16.18 21.80
N PHE A 341 -15.69 16.15 21.98
CA PHE A 341 -16.65 15.94 20.89
C PHE A 341 -17.92 16.73 21.18
N ASN A 342 -18.87 16.74 20.25
CA ASN A 342 -20.20 17.29 20.51
C ASN A 342 -21.29 16.32 20.05
N ILE A 343 -22.49 16.51 20.62
CA ILE A 343 -23.71 15.83 20.22
C ILE A 343 -24.72 16.90 19.83
N VAL A 344 -25.39 16.68 18.70
CA VAL A 344 -26.52 17.51 18.23
C VAL A 344 -27.82 16.70 18.31
N GLY A 345 -28.96 17.39 18.38
CA GLY A 345 -30.25 16.75 18.66
C GLY A 345 -30.51 16.55 20.16
N THR A 346 -31.52 15.76 20.48
CA THR A 346 -32.03 15.54 21.85
C THR A 346 -31.91 14.06 22.22
N PRO A 347 -30.87 13.65 22.97
CA PRO A 347 -30.78 12.32 23.57
C PRO A 347 -31.97 12.04 24.49
N ALA A 348 -32.46 10.81 24.47
CA ALA A 348 -33.48 10.33 25.39
C ALA A 348 -32.85 9.80 26.69
N ASN A 349 -33.70 9.50 27.68
CA ASN A 349 -33.25 8.95 28.96
C ASN A 349 -32.68 7.54 28.77
N GLY A 350 -31.42 7.33 29.15
CA GLY A 350 -30.70 6.08 28.96
C GLY A 350 -29.98 5.94 27.62
N ASP A 351 -30.05 6.94 26.73
CA ASP A 351 -29.18 7.00 25.55
C ASP A 351 -27.71 7.10 26.00
N ALA A 352 -26.81 6.39 25.32
CA ALA A 352 -25.40 6.38 25.65
C ALA A 352 -24.52 6.46 24.41
N PHE A 353 -23.34 7.06 24.55
CA PHE A 353 -22.33 7.15 23.50
C PHE A 353 -21.01 6.60 24.02
N SER A 354 -20.41 5.68 23.27
CA SER A 354 -19.12 5.07 23.59
C SER A 354 -17.99 5.86 22.94
N ILE A 355 -16.94 6.10 23.71
CA ILE A 355 -15.65 6.60 23.22
C ILE A 355 -14.66 5.45 23.40
N SER A 356 -14.10 4.95 22.31
CA SER A 356 -13.15 3.83 22.31
C SER A 356 -11.87 4.21 21.57
N PRO A 357 -10.69 3.67 21.94
CA PRO A 357 -9.45 3.91 21.20
C PRO A 357 -9.54 3.47 19.72
N SER A 358 -8.87 4.19 18.83
CA SER A 358 -8.86 3.87 17.40
C SER A 358 -8.14 2.56 17.09
N THR A 359 -8.91 1.61 16.56
CA THR A 359 -8.39 0.35 16.04
C THR A 359 -7.98 0.49 14.59
N ASN A 360 -7.32 -0.53 14.06
CA ASN A 360 -7.13 -0.66 12.62
C ASN A 360 -8.44 -1.18 12.02
N GLU A 361 -8.90 -0.55 10.95
CA GLU A 361 -10.05 -0.93 10.13
C GLU A 361 -9.55 -1.00 8.68
N SER A 362 -10.06 -1.93 7.88
CA SER A 362 -9.70 -2.03 6.47
C SER A 362 -10.65 -1.20 5.62
N VAL A 363 -10.19 -0.72 4.45
CA VAL A 363 -11.05 -0.01 3.48
C VAL A 363 -12.27 -0.86 3.12
N PHE A 364 -12.06 -2.17 2.99
CA PHE A 364 -13.11 -3.16 2.78
C PHE A 364 -14.15 -3.17 3.92
N GLN A 365 -13.71 -3.06 5.18
CA GLN A 365 -14.61 -2.96 6.33
C GLN A 365 -15.31 -1.60 6.39
N THR A 366 -14.66 -0.50 6.01
CA THR A 366 -15.30 0.82 5.88
C THR A 366 -16.46 0.77 4.87
N ILE A 367 -16.22 0.22 3.68
CA ILE A 367 -17.25 0.09 2.64
C ILE A 367 -18.34 -0.90 3.08
N ALA A 368 -17.99 -2.01 3.74
CA ALA A 368 -18.97 -2.93 4.32
C ALA A 368 -19.83 -2.25 5.41
N ASN A 369 -19.25 -1.39 6.25
CA ASN A 369 -19.96 -0.60 7.25
C ASN A 369 -20.95 0.39 6.59
N LEU A 370 -20.57 1.00 5.46
CA LEU A 370 -21.46 1.84 4.66
C LEU A 370 -22.62 1.05 4.03
N ILE A 371 -22.34 -0.11 3.43
CA ILE A 371 -23.35 -1.01 2.85
C ILE A 371 -24.33 -1.48 3.95
N ALA A 372 -23.84 -1.80 5.14
CA ALA A 372 -24.65 -2.18 6.29
C ALA A 372 -25.53 -1.01 6.79
N ALA A 373 -24.99 0.22 6.84
CA ALA A 373 -25.75 1.41 7.19
C ALA A 373 -26.92 1.66 6.22
N LEU A 374 -26.68 1.55 4.91
CA LEU A 374 -27.71 1.67 3.86
C LEU A 374 -28.76 0.56 3.90
N GLY A 375 -28.37 -0.66 4.28
CA GLY A 375 -29.28 -1.79 4.46
C GLY A 375 -30.08 -1.78 5.77
N SER A 376 -29.71 -0.93 6.73
CA SER A 376 -30.34 -0.89 8.05
C SER A 376 -31.75 -0.29 8.03
N ASN A 377 -32.69 -0.91 8.74
CA ASN A 377 -34.03 -0.36 8.99
C ASN A 377 -34.09 0.43 10.32
N GLY A 378 -32.96 1.04 10.73
CA GLY A 378 -32.86 1.81 11.97
C GLY A 378 -33.58 3.15 11.92
N THR A 379 -33.60 3.87 13.04
CA THR A 379 -34.13 5.24 13.07
C THR A 379 -33.30 6.17 12.16
N PRO A 380 -33.84 7.30 11.66
CA PRO A 380 -33.06 8.26 10.88
C PRO A 380 -31.76 8.69 11.58
N THR A 381 -31.80 8.86 12.90
CA THR A 381 -30.62 9.17 13.73
C THR A 381 -29.60 8.03 13.77
N GLN A 382 -30.03 6.77 13.89
CA GLN A 382 -29.12 5.62 13.85
C GLN A 382 -28.47 5.48 12.47
N PHE A 383 -29.23 5.71 11.40
CA PHE A 383 -28.71 5.78 10.03
C PHE A 383 -27.66 6.89 9.89
N THR A 384 -27.96 8.12 10.31
CA THR A 384 -27.01 9.25 10.21
C THR A 384 -25.74 9.03 11.02
N ASN A 385 -25.82 8.48 12.24
CA ASN A 385 -24.62 8.15 13.02
C ASN A 385 -23.76 7.06 12.32
N SER A 386 -24.40 6.03 11.77
CA SER A 386 -23.70 4.95 11.05
C SER A 386 -23.05 5.45 9.76
N LEU A 387 -23.76 6.31 9.02
CA LEU A 387 -23.25 6.98 7.82
C LEU A 387 -22.09 7.93 8.15
N ASN A 388 -22.20 8.73 9.21
CA ASN A 388 -21.11 9.59 9.67
C ASN A 388 -19.88 8.76 10.05
N LYS A 389 -20.03 7.62 10.74
CA LYS A 389 -18.89 6.74 11.03
C LYS A 389 -18.23 6.26 9.73
N ALA A 390 -19.01 5.79 8.77
CA ALA A 390 -18.49 5.29 7.49
C ALA A 390 -17.83 6.39 6.64
N LEU A 391 -18.41 7.59 6.56
CA LEU A 391 -17.84 8.75 5.87
C LEU A 391 -16.50 9.18 6.49
N ASN A 392 -16.41 9.22 7.82
CA ASN A 392 -15.15 9.49 8.52
C ASN A 392 -14.10 8.40 8.23
N GLY A 393 -14.52 7.13 8.17
CA GLY A 393 -13.66 6.02 7.75
C GLY A 393 -13.12 6.21 6.33
N LEU A 394 -13.99 6.53 5.36
CA LEU A 394 -13.59 6.78 3.97
C LEU A 394 -12.60 7.94 3.84
N ASP A 395 -12.70 8.94 4.72
CA ASP A 395 -11.74 10.04 4.76
C ASP A 395 -10.39 9.62 5.33
N ARG A 396 -10.36 8.71 6.33
CA ARG A 396 -9.11 8.07 6.79
C ARG A 396 -8.51 7.18 5.69
N ASP A 397 -9.34 6.43 4.97
CA ASP A 397 -8.93 5.55 3.86
C ASP A 397 -8.31 6.36 2.71
N LEU A 398 -8.97 7.47 2.32
CA LEU A 398 -8.48 8.38 1.30
C LEU A 398 -7.17 9.06 1.71
N GLU A 399 -7.07 9.55 2.95
CA GLU A 399 -5.82 10.13 3.50
C GLU A 399 -4.68 9.11 3.52
N ASN A 400 -4.94 7.84 3.83
CA ASN A 400 -3.93 6.79 3.82
C ASN A 400 -3.40 6.54 2.40
N VAL A 401 -4.30 6.34 1.43
CA VAL A 401 -3.92 6.14 0.02
C VAL A 401 -3.15 7.35 -0.53
N LEU A 402 -3.62 8.58 -0.28
CA LEU A 402 -2.92 9.80 -0.68
C LEU A 402 -1.53 9.93 -0.04
N THR A 403 -1.37 9.50 1.22
CA THR A 403 -0.07 9.48 1.91
C THR A 403 0.91 8.49 1.25
N VAL A 404 0.43 7.29 0.91
CA VAL A 404 1.24 6.30 0.18
C VAL A 404 1.62 6.83 -1.21
N ARG A 405 0.69 7.41 -1.96
CA ARG A 405 0.95 8.04 -3.26
C ARG A 405 1.98 9.17 -3.19
N ALA A 406 1.90 10.03 -2.17
CA ALA A 406 2.91 11.05 -1.92
C ALA A 406 4.31 10.46 -1.65
N SER A 407 4.38 9.33 -0.91
CA SER A 407 5.62 8.57 -0.75
C SER A 407 6.09 7.93 -2.06
N LEU A 408 5.20 7.46 -2.93
CA LEU A 408 5.58 6.92 -4.25
C LEU A 408 6.15 8.02 -5.15
N GLY A 409 5.50 9.18 -5.21
CA GLY A 409 5.97 10.34 -5.97
C GLY A 409 7.37 10.79 -5.57
N SER A 410 7.70 10.80 -4.27
CA SER A 410 9.05 11.14 -3.81
C SER A 410 10.11 10.11 -4.21
N ARG A 411 9.76 8.81 -4.19
CA ARG A 411 10.65 7.73 -4.65
C ARG A 411 10.85 7.76 -6.18
N LEU A 412 9.82 8.09 -6.95
CA LEU A 412 9.90 8.29 -8.41
C LEU A 412 10.82 9.48 -8.74
N GLN A 413 10.60 10.63 -8.11
CA GLN A 413 11.46 11.81 -8.29
C GLN A 413 12.93 11.52 -7.92
N GLU A 414 13.18 10.72 -6.89
CA GLU A 414 14.54 10.29 -6.55
C GLU A 414 15.13 9.36 -7.63
N LEU A 415 14.37 8.39 -8.13
CA LEU A 415 14.81 7.50 -9.21
C LEU A 415 15.15 8.27 -10.49
N ASP A 416 14.35 9.28 -10.86
CA ASP A 416 14.62 10.15 -12.01
C ASP A 416 15.92 10.95 -11.81
N ALA A 417 16.14 11.50 -10.61
CA ALA A 417 17.38 12.21 -10.29
C ALA A 417 18.61 11.29 -10.35
N LEU A 418 18.50 10.06 -9.84
CA LEU A 418 19.54 9.03 -9.94
C LEU A 418 19.76 8.55 -11.38
N GLN A 419 18.71 8.52 -12.20
CA GLN A 419 18.80 8.16 -13.62
C GLN A 419 19.55 9.22 -14.42
N ASN A 420 19.18 10.49 -14.28
CA ASN A 420 19.90 11.62 -14.91
C ASN A 420 21.38 11.63 -14.49
N THR A 421 21.67 11.47 -13.19
CA THR A 421 23.04 11.40 -12.67
C THR A 421 23.82 10.21 -13.26
N GLY A 422 23.16 9.07 -13.44
CA GLY A 422 23.76 7.89 -14.07
C GLY A 422 24.00 8.06 -15.58
N GLU A 423 23.13 8.77 -16.29
CA GLU A 423 23.32 9.10 -17.71
C GLU A 423 24.51 10.04 -17.91
N ASP A 424 24.61 11.10 -17.10
CA ASP A 424 25.77 12.00 -17.08
C ASP A 424 27.09 11.25 -16.80
N LEU A 425 27.09 10.35 -15.81
CA LEU A 425 28.24 9.52 -15.48
C LEU A 425 28.64 8.58 -16.63
N GLY A 426 27.65 7.98 -17.31
CA GLY A 426 27.89 7.15 -18.50
C GLY A 426 28.47 7.94 -19.67
N LEU A 427 28.06 9.21 -19.86
CA LEU A 427 28.67 10.10 -20.84
C LEU A 427 30.13 10.42 -20.48
N GLN A 428 30.43 10.69 -19.20
CA GLN A 428 31.80 10.93 -18.72
C GLN A 428 32.70 9.70 -18.92
N PHE A 429 32.19 8.50 -18.65
CA PHE A 429 32.94 7.25 -18.92
C PHE A 429 33.21 7.06 -20.41
N LYS A 430 32.22 7.28 -21.28
CA LYS A 430 32.40 7.21 -22.75
C LYS A 430 33.41 8.23 -23.27
N GLN A 431 33.38 9.47 -22.77
CA GLN A 431 34.39 10.48 -23.09
C GLN A 431 35.80 10.08 -22.62
N SER A 432 35.91 9.53 -21.41
CA SER A 432 37.19 9.08 -20.83
C SER A 432 37.76 7.88 -21.58
N LEU A 433 36.91 6.92 -21.97
CA LEU A 433 37.29 5.79 -22.83
C LEU A 433 37.75 6.26 -24.21
N SER A 434 37.00 7.18 -24.84
CA SER A 434 37.36 7.78 -26.13
C SER A 434 38.75 8.42 -26.09
N GLN A 435 39.05 9.24 -25.07
CA GLN A 435 40.38 9.86 -24.88
C GLN A 435 41.52 8.84 -24.68
N LEU A 436 41.23 7.66 -24.16
CA LEU A 436 42.22 6.60 -23.91
C LEU A 436 42.35 5.62 -25.10
N GLN A 437 41.28 5.36 -25.83
CA GLN A 437 41.19 4.25 -26.77
C GLN A 437 41.04 4.69 -28.23
N ASP A 438 40.48 5.85 -28.55
CA ASP A 438 40.19 6.23 -29.93
C ASP A 438 41.44 6.75 -30.65
N VAL A 439 41.50 6.50 -31.96
CA VAL A 439 42.59 6.96 -32.82
C VAL A 439 42.38 8.41 -33.27
N ASP A 440 43.41 9.25 -33.11
CA ASP A 440 43.49 10.52 -33.85
C ASP A 440 43.80 10.19 -35.32
N TYR A 441 42.74 10.14 -36.14
CA TYR A 441 42.85 9.86 -37.57
C TYR A 441 43.79 10.83 -38.31
N ASN A 442 43.83 12.11 -37.93
CA ASN A 442 44.68 13.10 -38.61
C ASN A 442 46.17 12.76 -38.38
N LYS A 443 46.52 12.46 -37.13
CA LYS A 443 47.87 12.01 -36.79
C LYS A 443 48.18 10.64 -37.40
N ALA A 444 47.28 9.68 -37.29
CA ALA A 444 47.49 8.32 -37.79
C ALA A 444 47.67 8.27 -39.32
N ILE A 445 46.89 9.04 -40.09
CA ILE A 445 47.07 9.16 -41.55
C ILE A 445 48.41 9.83 -41.89
N THR A 446 48.81 10.85 -41.12
CA THR A 446 50.12 11.52 -41.29
C THR A 446 51.28 10.55 -41.02
N ASP A 447 51.19 9.78 -39.93
CA ASP A 447 52.20 8.79 -39.56
C ASP A 447 52.21 7.59 -40.54
N LEU A 448 51.05 7.12 -41.01
CA LEU A 448 50.96 6.10 -42.06
C LEU A 448 51.67 6.55 -43.35
N THR A 449 51.42 7.79 -43.79
CA THR A 449 52.05 8.37 -44.99
C THR A 449 53.57 8.47 -44.84
N ARG A 450 54.05 8.90 -43.65
CA ARG A 450 55.47 8.92 -43.32
C ARG A 450 56.10 7.53 -43.29
N GLN A 451 55.41 6.55 -42.71
CA GLN A 451 55.86 5.16 -42.65
C GLN A 451 55.93 4.52 -44.04
N GLN A 452 54.95 4.80 -44.92
CA GLN A 452 55.00 4.38 -46.33
C GLN A 452 56.21 4.98 -47.06
N ALA A 453 56.45 6.29 -46.94
CA ALA A 453 57.60 6.94 -47.54
C ALA A 453 58.94 6.39 -47.02
N ASN A 454 59.04 6.17 -45.69
CA ASN A 454 60.22 5.59 -45.06
C ASN A 454 60.46 4.14 -45.48
N LEU A 455 59.41 3.32 -45.62
CA LEU A 455 59.52 1.95 -46.10
C LEU A 455 60.01 1.91 -47.56
N GLN A 456 59.48 2.76 -48.43
CA GLN A 456 59.96 2.89 -49.82
C GLN A 456 61.42 3.36 -49.89
N ALA A 457 61.81 4.32 -49.04
CA ALA A 457 63.20 4.80 -48.97
C ALA A 457 64.16 3.71 -48.46
N ALA A 458 63.75 2.96 -47.42
CA ALA A 458 64.53 1.84 -46.89
C ALA A 458 64.67 0.70 -47.91
N GLN A 459 63.61 0.38 -48.67
CA GLN A 459 63.65 -0.60 -49.76
C GLN A 459 64.64 -0.19 -50.87
N LYS A 460 64.63 1.08 -51.29
CA LYS A 460 65.60 1.60 -52.27
C LYS A 460 67.03 1.61 -51.73
N SER A 461 67.23 1.98 -50.47
CA SER A 461 68.56 1.97 -49.84
C SER A 461 69.10 0.54 -49.71
N TYR A 462 68.25 -0.42 -49.36
CA TYR A 462 68.60 -1.84 -49.30
C TYR A 462 68.99 -2.39 -50.69
N GLN A 463 68.26 -2.02 -51.75
CA GLN A 463 68.65 -2.34 -53.13
C GLN A 463 70.04 -1.81 -53.49
N LEU A 464 70.30 -0.52 -53.24
CA LEU A 464 71.61 0.10 -53.50
C LEU A 464 72.75 -0.53 -52.68
N VAL A 465 72.48 -0.96 -51.44
CA VAL A 465 73.46 -1.67 -50.59
C VAL A 465 73.65 -3.13 -51.04
N SER A 466 72.63 -3.78 -51.59
CA SER A 466 72.78 -5.10 -52.23
C SER A 466 73.54 -5.04 -53.56
N ASP A 467 73.44 -3.92 -54.29
CA ASP A 467 74.16 -3.68 -55.55
C ASP A 467 75.65 -3.30 -55.32
N LEU A 468 76.00 -2.86 -54.11
CA LEU A 468 77.39 -2.66 -53.64
C LEU A 468 78.11 -3.99 -53.36
N SER A 469 78.05 -4.91 -54.31
CA SER A 469 78.91 -6.08 -54.38
C SER A 469 80.33 -5.67 -54.79
N LEU A 470 81.34 -6.35 -54.22
CA LEU A 470 82.76 -6.16 -54.57
C LEU A 470 83.06 -6.40 -56.07
N PHE A 471 82.14 -7.01 -56.81
CA PHE A 471 82.18 -7.18 -58.26
C PHE A 471 82.08 -5.88 -59.08
N ASN A 472 81.71 -4.74 -58.47
CA ASN A 472 81.75 -3.43 -59.13
C ASN A 472 83.06 -2.65 -58.88
N TYR A 473 84.06 -3.24 -58.20
CA TYR A 473 85.37 -2.64 -57.92
C TYR A 473 86.55 -3.50 -58.43
N LEU A 474 86.27 -4.56 -59.19
CA LEU A 474 87.20 -5.36 -59.97
C LEU A 474 86.84 -5.25 -61.45
#